data_AF-A0A7W1ZYY7-F1
#
_entry.id   AF-A0A7W1ZYY7-F1
#
_cell.length_a   1.000
_cell.length_b   1.000
_cell.length_c   1.000
_cell.angle_alpha   90.00
_cell.angle_beta   90.00
_cell.angle_gamma   90.00
#
_symmetry.space_group_name_H-M   'P 1'
#
loop_
_entity.id
_entity.type
_entity.pdbx_description
1 polymer ?
#
loop_
_entity_poly.entity_id
_entity_poly.type
_entity_poly.pdbx_seq_one_letter_code
_entity_poly.pdbx_strand_id
1 'polypeptide(L)'
;MSKNLNLFATILTYAAPSSNYRGESEENRTILQKITKGGKEHTIVSPESMRNALREMLKNEIPNDKINRKRRHDLDQLAVEFKEFPNAEKYADDFLFGFMVADNKAISENKDKPSKRDSIFRMNMAVSVMPYRFNAVFHQSPLNADPSPWKNSKTSALIHREIIHTAYQYPFALSSQDCRKQPDWTKALLKSIGQLSI
;
A
#
# COMPACT_ATOMS: atom_id res chain seq x y z
N MET A 1 22.36 6.25 -30.40
CA MET A 1 21.18 5.64 -29.75
C MET A 1 21.23 5.93 -28.25
N SER A 2 20.19 6.58 -27.69
CA SER A 2 20.08 6.75 -26.23
C SER A 2 19.89 5.38 -25.59
N LYS A 3 20.83 4.91 -24.76
CA LYS A 3 20.66 3.67 -23.98
C LYS A 3 19.45 3.85 -23.04
N ASN A 4 18.47 2.96 -23.15
CA ASN A 4 17.38 2.88 -22.18
C ASN A 4 17.90 2.12 -20.95
N LEU A 5 18.11 2.85 -19.84
CA LEU A 5 18.59 2.27 -18.58
C LEU A 5 17.43 2.07 -17.62
N ASN A 6 17.31 0.88 -17.04
CA ASN A 6 16.35 0.64 -15.98
C ASN A 6 16.84 1.27 -14.67
N LEU A 7 15.92 1.85 -13.89
CA LEU A 7 16.21 2.33 -12.55
C LEU A 7 15.93 1.20 -11.56
N PHE A 8 16.95 0.81 -10.80
CA PHE A 8 16.83 -0.06 -9.64
C PHE A 8 17.26 0.72 -8.42
N ALA A 9 16.42 0.74 -7.38
CA ALA A 9 16.69 1.49 -6.16
C ALA A 9 16.22 0.71 -4.95
N THR A 10 16.83 1.01 -3.80
CA THR A 10 16.35 0.56 -2.49
C THR A 10 16.14 1.79 -1.63
N ILE A 11 14.94 1.92 -1.07
CA ILE A 11 14.64 2.97 -0.11
C ILE A 11 14.90 2.42 1.29
N LEU A 12 15.52 3.25 2.12
CA LEU A 12 15.68 3.04 3.56
C LEU A 12 14.89 4.14 4.28
N THR A 13 13.86 3.76 5.04
CA THR A 13 13.07 4.72 5.83
C THR A 13 13.84 5.19 7.05
N TYR A 14 13.35 6.24 7.72
CA TYR A 14 13.83 6.57 9.06
C TYR A 14 13.48 5.45 10.06
N ALA A 15 14.31 5.31 11.09
CA ALA A 15 13.97 4.47 12.22
C ALA A 15 12.89 5.18 13.06
N ALA A 16 11.76 4.52 13.24
CA ALA A 16 10.65 5.02 14.05
C ALA A 16 9.93 3.85 14.74
N PRO A 17 9.17 4.12 15.81
CA PRO A 17 8.26 3.12 16.38
C PRO A 17 7.18 2.80 15.35
N SER A 18 7.38 1.74 14.58
CA SER A 18 6.44 1.30 13.55
C SER A 18 5.55 0.21 14.11
N SER A 19 4.27 0.34 13.81
CA SER A 19 3.31 -0.72 14.04
C SER A 19 2.25 -0.67 12.96
N ASN A 20 2.28 -1.67 12.07
CA ASN A 20 1.27 -1.88 11.04
C ASN A 20 0.00 -2.45 11.67
N TYR A 21 -0.66 -1.62 12.47
CA TYR A 21 -1.89 -2.00 13.15
C TYR A 21 -3.00 -2.15 12.10
N ARG A 22 -3.41 -3.39 11.82
CA ARG A 22 -4.52 -3.69 10.91
C ARG A 22 -5.88 -3.81 11.60
N GLY A 23 -5.96 -3.51 12.89
CA GLY A 23 -7.12 -3.88 13.70
C GLY A 23 -7.12 -5.38 13.94
N GLU A 24 -7.57 -5.80 15.13
CA GLU A 24 -7.81 -7.21 15.41
C GLU A 24 -9.12 -7.61 14.71
N SER A 25 -9.04 -8.61 13.82
CA SER A 25 -10.20 -9.38 13.37
C SER A 25 -9.96 -10.84 13.76
N GLU A 26 -11.02 -11.68 13.81
CA GLU A 26 -10.88 -13.12 14.10
C GLU A 26 -9.85 -13.83 13.20
N GLU A 27 -9.55 -13.26 12.03
CA GLU A 27 -8.67 -13.81 11.00
C GLU A 27 -7.18 -13.41 11.14
N ASN A 28 -6.82 -12.47 12.03
CA ASN A 28 -5.43 -11.99 12.18
C ASN A 28 -4.95 -12.02 13.64
N ARG A 29 -4.37 -13.15 14.07
CA ARG A 29 -3.81 -13.33 15.43
C ARG A 29 -2.46 -12.65 15.67
N THR A 30 -1.75 -12.21 14.63
CA THR A 30 -0.51 -11.42 14.76
C THR A 30 -0.65 -10.10 14.03
N ILE A 31 -0.45 -9.01 14.77
CA ILE A 31 -0.65 -7.64 14.27
C ILE A 31 0.49 -7.26 13.30
N LEU A 32 1.72 -7.72 13.57
CA LEU A 32 2.86 -7.54 12.67
C LEU A 32 3.15 -8.83 11.90
N GLN A 33 3.11 -8.75 10.57
CA GLN A 33 3.59 -9.82 9.69
C GLN A 33 5.11 -9.91 9.77
N LYS A 34 5.64 -11.15 9.84
CA LYS A 34 7.06 -11.43 10.07
C LYS A 34 7.56 -12.51 9.09
N ILE A 35 8.86 -12.50 8.82
CA ILE A 35 9.60 -13.57 8.13
C ILE A 35 10.85 -13.93 8.92
N THR A 36 11.28 -15.19 8.83
CA THR A 36 12.57 -15.63 9.38
C THR A 36 13.69 -15.38 8.37
N LYS A 37 14.72 -14.64 8.77
CA LYS A 37 15.94 -14.40 7.99
C LYS A 37 17.16 -14.54 8.90
N GLY A 38 18.07 -15.47 8.57
CA GLY A 38 19.28 -15.68 9.38
C GLY A 38 19.00 -16.10 10.83
N GLY A 39 17.96 -16.90 11.05
CA GLY A 39 17.53 -17.36 12.38
C GLY A 39 16.86 -16.30 13.24
N LYS A 40 16.51 -15.14 12.67
CA LYS A 40 15.85 -14.04 13.38
C LYS A 40 14.56 -13.64 12.67
N GLU A 41 13.57 -13.23 13.45
CA GLU A 41 12.31 -12.70 12.92
C GLU A 41 12.48 -11.24 12.50
N HIS A 42 11.98 -10.90 11.31
CA HIS A 42 11.94 -9.54 10.78
C HIS A 42 10.51 -9.19 10.41
N THR A 43 10.03 -8.03 10.86
CA THR A 43 8.74 -7.51 10.43
C THR A 43 8.77 -7.12 8.95
N ILE A 44 7.65 -7.31 8.27
CA ILE A 44 7.50 -7.03 6.84
C ILE A 44 6.26 -6.16 6.55
N VAL A 45 6.30 -5.48 5.41
CA VAL A 45 5.15 -4.77 4.84
C VAL A 45 4.94 -5.24 3.41
N SER A 46 3.71 -5.64 3.10
CA SER A 46 3.40 -6.20 1.78
C SER A 46 3.50 -5.13 0.69
N PRO A 47 3.93 -5.50 -0.53
CA PRO A 47 3.96 -4.58 -1.65
C PRO A 47 2.57 -4.06 -2.00
N GLU A 48 1.49 -4.83 -1.79
CA GLU A 48 0.11 -4.40 -2.02
C GLU A 48 -0.28 -3.25 -1.07
N SER A 49 0.11 -3.32 0.21
CA SER A 49 -0.12 -2.25 1.18
C SER A 49 0.58 -0.97 0.74
N MET A 50 1.88 -1.05 0.42
CA MET A 50 2.65 0.10 -0.06
C MET A 50 2.10 0.65 -1.37
N ARG A 51 1.73 -0.20 -2.34
CA ARG A 51 1.10 0.23 -3.60
C ARG A 51 -0.27 0.86 -3.37
N ASN A 52 -1.03 0.40 -2.38
CA ASN A 52 -2.31 1.02 -2.06
C ASN A 52 -2.10 2.42 -1.48
N ALA A 53 -1.15 2.60 -0.56
CA ALA A 53 -0.79 3.90 -0.03
C ALA A 53 -0.32 4.85 -1.15
N LEU A 54 0.58 4.39 -2.02
CA LEU A 54 1.04 5.17 -3.18
C LEU A 54 -0.10 5.57 -4.12
N ARG A 55 -1.07 4.69 -4.37
CA ARG A 55 -2.26 5.03 -5.17
C ARG A 55 -3.10 6.14 -4.53
N GLU A 56 -3.27 6.12 -3.22
CA GLU A 56 -3.99 7.19 -2.51
C GLU A 56 -3.22 8.52 -2.58
N MET A 57 -1.89 8.48 -2.46
CA MET A 57 -1.04 9.68 -2.60
C MET A 57 -1.09 10.26 -4.01
N LEU A 58 -1.09 9.41 -5.04
CA LEU A 58 -1.13 9.85 -6.43
C LEU A 58 -2.40 10.64 -6.78
N LYS A 59 -3.51 10.43 -6.08
CA LYS A 59 -4.74 11.22 -6.27
C LYS A 59 -4.54 12.71 -5.94
N ASN A 60 -3.55 13.04 -5.11
CA ASN A 60 -3.21 14.41 -4.77
C ASN A 60 -2.24 15.04 -5.78
N GLU A 61 -1.57 14.23 -6.59
CA GLU A 61 -0.54 14.66 -7.54
C GLU A 61 -1.03 14.62 -9.00
N ILE A 62 -2.06 13.83 -9.28
CA ILE A 62 -2.61 13.60 -10.60
C ILE A 62 -4.10 13.99 -10.61
N PRO A 63 -4.58 14.68 -11.67
CA PRO A 63 -6.00 14.99 -11.82
C PRO A 63 -6.90 13.77 -11.64
N ASN A 64 -7.99 13.93 -10.88
CA ASN A 64 -8.86 12.82 -10.51
C ASN A 64 -9.47 12.10 -11.74
N ASP A 65 -9.69 12.77 -12.87
CA ASP A 65 -10.16 12.17 -14.13
C ASP A 65 -9.17 11.15 -14.72
N LYS A 66 -7.90 11.20 -14.32
CA LYS A 66 -6.84 10.26 -14.69
C LYS A 66 -6.64 9.11 -13.70
N ILE A 67 -7.51 8.99 -12.70
CA ILE A 67 -7.50 7.87 -11.75
C ILE A 67 -8.76 7.01 -11.97
N ASN A 68 -8.57 5.72 -12.22
CA ASN A 68 -9.67 4.79 -12.44
C ASN A 68 -10.23 4.24 -11.13
N ARG A 69 -9.34 3.83 -10.21
CA ARG A 69 -9.69 3.14 -8.97
C ARG A 69 -9.93 4.13 -7.82
N LYS A 70 -11.05 3.97 -7.12
CA LYS A 70 -11.36 4.69 -5.89
C LYS A 70 -11.62 3.73 -4.74
N ARG A 71 -11.16 4.11 -3.55
CA ARG A 71 -11.38 3.35 -2.33
C ARG A 71 -12.80 3.57 -1.82
N ARG A 72 -13.47 2.48 -1.45
CA ARG A 72 -14.74 2.51 -0.71
C ARG A 72 -14.45 2.35 0.78
N HIS A 73 -15.02 3.25 1.57
CA HIS A 73 -14.85 3.33 3.03
C HIS A 73 -16.12 2.97 3.80
N ASP A 74 -17.22 2.79 3.07
CA ASP A 74 -18.57 2.51 3.55
C ASP A 74 -18.89 1.02 3.63
N LEU A 75 -17.93 0.16 3.30
CA LEU A 75 -18.07 -1.29 3.33
C LEU A 75 -17.17 -1.87 4.41
N ASP A 76 -17.65 -2.92 5.08
CA ASP A 76 -16.94 -3.62 6.18
C ASP A 76 -15.70 -4.42 5.71
N GLN A 77 -15.24 -4.18 4.48
CA GLN A 77 -14.13 -4.88 3.86
C GLN A 77 -13.30 -3.95 2.97
N LEU A 78 -12.10 -4.41 2.58
CA LEU A 78 -11.25 -3.71 1.64
C LEU A 78 -11.89 -3.70 0.24
N ALA A 79 -12.69 -2.68 -0.05
CA ALA A 79 -13.41 -2.56 -1.32
C ALA A 79 -12.94 -1.36 -2.15
N VAL A 80 -12.96 -1.54 -3.47
CA VAL A 80 -12.66 -0.47 -4.44
C VAL A 80 -13.68 -0.48 -5.56
N GLU A 81 -13.91 0.68 -6.14
CA GLU A 81 -14.70 0.88 -7.35
C GLU A 81 -13.80 1.36 -8.50
N PHE A 82 -14.18 1.02 -9.72
CA PHE A 82 -13.53 1.48 -10.96
C PHE A 82 -14.53 2.32 -11.76
N LYS A 83 -14.06 3.37 -12.43
CA LYS A 83 -14.91 4.21 -13.28
C LYS A 83 -15.31 3.48 -14.56
N GLU A 84 -14.39 2.70 -15.13
CA GLU A 84 -14.61 1.91 -16.33
C GLU A 84 -13.61 0.75 -16.41
N PHE A 85 -13.73 -0.06 -17.48
CA PHE A 85 -12.79 -1.13 -17.77
C PHE A 85 -11.34 -0.59 -17.85
N PRO A 86 -10.35 -1.22 -17.17
CA PRO A 86 -9.01 -0.68 -17.04
C PRO A 86 -8.35 -0.26 -18.35
N ASN A 87 -7.68 0.88 -18.33
CA ASN A 87 -7.04 1.46 -19.51
C ASN A 87 -5.77 2.23 -19.14
N ALA A 88 -4.61 1.62 -19.39
CA ALA A 88 -3.30 2.21 -19.10
C ALA A 88 -2.91 3.40 -20.00
N GLU A 89 -3.66 3.69 -21.07
CA GLU A 89 -3.45 4.90 -21.87
C GLU A 89 -4.21 6.10 -21.29
N LYS A 90 -5.30 5.83 -20.57
CA LYS A 90 -6.19 6.85 -20.01
C LYS A 90 -5.93 7.12 -18.53
N TYR A 91 -5.60 6.08 -17.77
CA TYR A 91 -5.52 6.13 -16.32
C TYR A 91 -4.12 5.85 -15.79
N ALA A 92 -3.65 6.74 -14.92
CA ALA A 92 -2.30 6.71 -14.36
C ALA A 92 -2.09 5.53 -13.41
N ASP A 93 -3.10 5.18 -12.61
CA ASP A 93 -3.03 4.05 -11.69
C ASP A 93 -3.00 2.70 -12.42
N ASP A 94 -3.77 2.56 -13.50
CA ASP A 94 -3.73 1.39 -14.39
C ASP A 94 -2.38 1.27 -15.11
N PHE A 95 -1.81 2.40 -15.54
CA PHE A 95 -0.49 2.45 -16.16
C PHE A 95 0.63 2.06 -15.20
N LEU A 96 0.70 2.72 -14.05
CA LEU A 96 1.81 2.61 -13.11
C LEU A 96 1.81 1.26 -12.38
N PHE A 97 0.63 0.79 -11.94
CA PHE A 97 0.52 -0.38 -11.07
C PHE A 97 0.01 -1.64 -11.75
N GLY A 98 -0.41 -1.54 -13.01
CA GLY A 98 -1.02 -2.64 -13.75
C GLY A 98 -2.40 -3.03 -13.20
N PHE A 99 -3.02 -3.98 -13.88
CA PHE A 99 -4.35 -4.46 -13.55
C PHE A 99 -4.55 -5.89 -14.07
N MET A 100 -5.55 -6.56 -13.51
CA MET A 100 -6.03 -7.87 -13.97
C MET A 100 -7.54 -7.93 -13.74
N VAL A 101 -8.30 -8.09 -14.81
CA VAL A 101 -9.73 -8.36 -14.79
C VAL A 101 -9.92 -9.86 -14.92
N ALA A 102 -10.60 -10.47 -13.96
CA ALA A 102 -10.89 -11.91 -13.95
C ALA A 102 -12.33 -12.25 -14.38
N ASP A 103 -13.20 -11.25 -14.53
CA ASP A 103 -14.58 -11.44 -14.95
C ASP A 103 -14.68 -11.66 -16.46
N ASN A 104 -14.98 -12.90 -16.87
CA ASN A 104 -15.13 -13.30 -18.27
C ASN A 104 -16.20 -12.49 -19.03
N LYS A 105 -17.29 -12.08 -18.35
CA LYS A 105 -18.34 -11.29 -18.99
C LYS A 105 -17.81 -9.90 -19.34
N ALA A 106 -17.19 -9.22 -18.37
CA ALA A 106 -16.58 -7.91 -18.59
C ALA A 106 -15.50 -7.95 -19.68
N ILE A 107 -14.69 -9.01 -19.74
CA ILE A 107 -13.70 -9.24 -20.81
C ILE A 107 -14.39 -9.39 -22.18
N SER A 108 -15.47 -10.18 -22.23
CA SER A 108 -16.22 -10.41 -23.48
C SER A 108 -16.93 -9.17 -24.02
N GLU A 109 -17.30 -8.24 -23.15
CA GLU A 109 -17.90 -6.95 -23.52
C GLU A 109 -16.85 -5.91 -23.92
N ASN A 110 -15.57 -6.11 -23.55
CA ASN A 110 -14.46 -5.19 -23.81
C ASN A 110 -13.31 -5.85 -24.61
N LYS A 111 -13.63 -6.62 -25.65
CA LYS A 111 -12.66 -7.43 -26.42
C LYS A 111 -11.49 -6.64 -27.01
N ASP A 112 -11.69 -5.36 -27.30
CA ASP A 112 -10.67 -4.49 -27.89
C ASP A 112 -9.64 -3.98 -26.86
N LYS A 113 -9.87 -4.23 -25.57
CA LYS A 113 -9.00 -3.81 -24.47
C LYS A 113 -8.33 -5.02 -23.80
N PRO A 114 -7.03 -4.93 -23.43
CA PRO A 114 -6.38 -6.00 -22.70
C PRO A 114 -7.01 -6.17 -21.31
N SER A 115 -7.24 -7.41 -20.89
CA SER A 115 -7.78 -7.72 -19.56
C SER A 115 -6.70 -7.80 -18.47
N LYS A 116 -5.42 -7.88 -18.86
CA LYS A 116 -4.28 -7.97 -17.96
C LYS A 116 -3.14 -7.10 -18.45
N ARG A 117 -2.49 -6.41 -17.51
CA ARG A 117 -1.26 -5.67 -17.75
C ARG A 117 -0.37 -5.70 -16.52
N ASP A 118 0.91 -5.98 -16.74
CA ASP A 118 1.90 -5.94 -15.68
C ASP A 118 2.19 -4.51 -15.23
N SER A 119 2.48 -4.38 -13.93
CA SER A 119 2.91 -3.13 -13.32
C SER A 119 4.24 -2.63 -13.90
N ILE A 120 4.30 -1.34 -14.25
CA ILE A 120 5.56 -0.67 -14.57
C ILE A 120 6.38 -0.47 -13.29
N PHE A 121 5.72 -0.10 -12.19
CA PHE A 121 6.33 0.00 -10.87
C PHE A 121 6.45 -1.39 -10.24
N ARG A 122 7.66 -1.96 -10.26
CA ARG A 122 7.95 -3.24 -9.61
C ARG A 122 8.51 -2.96 -8.23
N MET A 123 8.03 -3.68 -7.21
CA MET A 123 8.41 -3.45 -5.82
C MET A 123 8.26 -4.76 -5.05
N ASN A 124 9.19 -5.02 -4.14
CA ASN A 124 9.15 -6.18 -3.26
C ASN A 124 8.62 -5.79 -1.87
N MET A 125 8.48 -6.77 -0.98
CA MET A 125 8.18 -6.52 0.42
C MET A 125 9.20 -5.58 1.06
N ALA A 126 8.71 -4.68 1.92
CA ALA A 126 9.59 -3.96 2.83
C ALA A 126 9.94 -4.87 4.00
N VAL A 127 11.20 -4.84 4.42
CA VAL A 127 11.72 -5.66 5.52
C VAL A 127 12.41 -4.76 6.52
N SER A 128 12.14 -4.98 7.80
CA SER A 128 12.85 -4.31 8.89
C SER A 128 14.35 -4.57 8.83
N VAL A 129 15.15 -3.53 9.04
CA VAL A 129 16.61 -3.65 9.11
C VAL A 129 17.05 -4.32 10.41
N MET A 130 16.31 -4.11 11.50
CA MET A 130 16.56 -4.76 12.77
C MET A 130 15.59 -5.93 13.01
N PRO A 131 16.05 -7.02 13.64
CA PRO A 131 15.18 -8.10 14.08
C PRO A 131 14.09 -7.62 15.05
N TYR A 132 12.91 -8.23 14.95
CA TYR A 132 11.83 -8.07 15.90
C TYR A 132 12.24 -8.61 17.27
N ARG A 133 11.97 -7.83 18.32
CA ARG A 133 12.34 -8.14 19.72
C ARG A 133 11.13 -8.34 20.63
N PHE A 134 9.98 -8.70 20.07
CA PHE A 134 8.76 -8.96 20.85
C PHE A 134 8.32 -7.76 21.72
N ASN A 135 8.59 -6.54 21.25
CA ASN A 135 8.18 -5.34 21.99
C ASN A 135 6.66 -5.16 21.85
N ALA A 136 6.02 -4.87 22.98
CA ALA A 136 4.61 -4.54 23.05
C ALA A 136 4.39 -3.30 23.92
N VAL A 137 3.34 -2.55 23.60
CA VAL A 137 2.86 -1.44 24.41
C VAL A 137 1.37 -1.63 24.69
N PHE A 138 0.91 -1.01 25.78
CA PHE A 138 -0.50 -0.97 26.13
C PHE A 138 -0.98 0.47 26.07
N HIS A 139 -2.01 0.72 25.27
CA HIS A 139 -2.69 2.01 25.22
C HIS A 139 -3.98 1.93 26.02
N GLN A 140 -4.30 2.97 26.78
CA GLN A 140 -5.56 3.04 27.50
C GLN A 140 -6.65 3.63 26.60
N SER A 141 -7.75 2.91 26.46
CA SER A 141 -9.01 3.44 25.93
C SER A 141 -9.92 3.76 27.12
N PRO A 142 -10.03 5.04 27.52
CA PRO A 142 -10.83 5.40 28.69
C PRO A 142 -12.31 5.14 28.45
N LEU A 143 -13.05 4.92 29.54
CA LEU A 143 -14.50 4.87 29.52
C LEU A 143 -15.05 6.27 29.15
N ASN A 144 -15.88 6.34 28.12
CA ASN A 144 -16.72 7.52 27.88
C ASN A 144 -17.82 7.57 28.95
N ALA A 145 -17.59 8.33 30.02
CA ALA A 145 -18.52 8.49 31.14
C ALA A 145 -19.54 9.61 30.90
N ASP A 146 -20.61 9.64 31.71
CA ASP A 146 -21.66 10.64 31.59
C ASP A 146 -21.23 12.04 32.10
N PRO A 147 -21.79 13.12 31.53
CA PRO A 147 -22.69 13.13 30.37
C PRO A 147 -21.91 13.09 29.05
N SER A 148 -22.08 12.02 28.26
CA SER A 148 -21.53 11.93 26.91
C SER A 148 -22.67 11.60 25.92
N PRO A 149 -22.74 12.28 24.75
CA PRO A 149 -23.78 12.01 23.76
C PRO A 149 -23.69 10.62 23.12
N TRP A 150 -22.59 9.90 23.32
CA TRP A 150 -22.37 8.53 22.84
C TRP A 150 -21.39 7.80 23.77
N LYS A 151 -21.50 6.46 23.83
CA LYS A 151 -20.64 5.60 24.67
C LYS A 151 -19.94 4.54 23.82
N ASN A 152 -18.61 4.47 23.95
CA ASN A 152 -17.75 3.55 23.19
C ASN A 152 -17.82 2.10 23.72
N SER A 153 -17.61 1.93 25.01
CA SER A 153 -17.59 0.64 25.72
C SER A 153 -18.19 0.81 27.11
N LYS A 154 -18.60 -0.29 27.75
CA LYS A 154 -19.08 -0.31 29.14
C LYS A 154 -17.94 -0.16 30.16
N THR A 155 -16.71 -0.44 29.77
CA THR A 155 -15.51 -0.35 30.62
C THR A 155 -14.35 0.28 29.85
N SER A 156 -13.34 0.78 30.58
CA SER A 156 -12.05 1.10 29.98
C SER A 156 -11.37 -0.18 29.47
N ALA A 157 -10.66 -0.08 28.35
CA ALA A 157 -9.88 -1.17 27.79
C ALA A 157 -8.39 -0.83 27.78
N LEU A 158 -7.55 -1.85 27.98
CA LEU A 158 -6.13 -1.79 27.61
C LEU A 158 -5.98 -2.43 26.24
N ILE A 159 -5.51 -1.66 25.27
CA ILE A 159 -5.28 -2.09 23.90
C ILE A 159 -3.83 -2.51 23.79
N HIS A 160 -3.61 -3.82 23.63
CA HIS A 160 -2.30 -4.37 23.36
C HIS A 160 -1.87 -4.05 21.92
N ARG A 161 -0.62 -3.64 21.74
CA ARG A 161 -0.05 -3.37 20.41
C ARG A 161 1.39 -3.86 20.33
N GLU A 162 1.66 -4.74 19.37
CA GLU A 162 3.02 -5.07 18.97
C GLU A 162 3.67 -3.87 18.27
N ILE A 163 4.92 -3.56 18.63
CA ILE A 163 5.69 -2.46 18.06
C ILE A 163 7.12 -2.89 17.74
N ILE A 164 7.78 -2.17 16.84
CA ILE A 164 9.23 -2.29 16.63
C ILE A 164 9.81 -0.92 16.34
N HIS A 165 10.96 -0.60 16.94
CA HIS A 165 11.74 0.59 16.59
C HIS A 165 12.78 0.20 15.54
N THR A 166 12.49 0.45 14.26
CA THR A 166 13.37 0.05 13.15
C THR A 166 13.14 0.96 11.95
N ALA A 167 14.13 1.01 11.06
CA ALA A 167 13.92 1.39 9.67
C ALA A 167 13.42 0.19 8.85
N TYR A 168 12.72 0.45 7.75
CA TYR A 168 12.38 -0.53 6.73
C TYR A 168 13.17 -0.27 5.47
N GLN A 169 13.62 -1.35 4.83
CA GLN A 169 14.20 -1.31 3.50
C GLN A 169 13.28 -1.98 2.49
N TYR A 170 13.09 -1.37 1.33
CA TYR A 170 12.36 -1.99 0.22
C TYR A 170 12.98 -1.64 -1.13
N PRO A 171 13.20 -2.64 -2.00
CA PRO A 171 13.66 -2.40 -3.36
C PRO A 171 12.48 -2.14 -4.30
N PHE A 172 12.71 -1.28 -5.29
CA PHE A 172 11.83 -1.10 -6.43
C PHE A 172 12.61 -0.97 -7.74
N ALA A 173 11.91 -1.19 -8.85
CA ALA A 173 12.45 -1.01 -10.19
C ALA A 173 11.45 -0.31 -11.11
N LEU A 174 11.99 0.50 -12.03
CA LEU A 174 11.27 1.19 -13.09
C LEU A 174 11.98 0.98 -14.44
N SER A 175 11.20 0.64 -15.46
CA SER A 175 11.65 0.57 -16.85
C SER A 175 11.66 1.98 -17.45
N SER A 176 12.84 2.52 -17.78
CA SER A 176 12.97 3.84 -18.44
C SER A 176 12.12 3.92 -19.70
N GLN A 177 12.10 2.85 -20.50
CA GLN A 177 11.39 2.81 -21.77
C GLN A 177 9.88 2.97 -21.58
N ASP A 178 9.32 2.34 -20.54
CA ASP A 178 7.90 2.47 -20.25
C ASP A 178 7.58 3.81 -19.60
N CYS A 179 8.38 4.24 -18.63
CA CYS A 179 8.21 5.53 -17.96
C CYS A 179 8.19 6.73 -18.92
N ARG A 180 8.96 6.68 -20.03
CA ARG A 180 8.98 7.73 -21.06
C ARG A 180 7.64 7.91 -21.78
N LYS A 181 6.77 6.90 -21.78
CA LYS A 181 5.43 7.01 -22.39
C LYS A 181 4.54 7.99 -21.61
N GLN A 182 4.76 8.10 -20.31
CA GLN A 182 3.98 8.96 -19.40
C GLN A 182 4.93 9.58 -18.34
N PRO A 183 5.75 10.58 -18.74
CA PRO A 183 6.78 11.13 -17.87
C PRO A 183 6.20 11.86 -16.65
N ASP A 184 5.06 12.53 -16.79
CA ASP A 184 4.41 13.26 -15.70
C ASP A 184 3.87 12.32 -14.61
N TRP A 185 3.25 11.21 -15.01
CA TRP A 185 2.79 10.18 -14.07
C TRP A 185 3.96 9.50 -13.35
N THR A 186 5.07 9.29 -14.07
CA THR A 186 6.30 8.76 -13.47
C THR A 186 6.88 9.74 -12.45
N LYS A 187 6.91 11.04 -12.76
CA LYS A 187 7.38 12.08 -11.84
C LYS A 187 6.50 12.16 -10.59
N ALA A 188 5.18 12.09 -10.76
CA ALA A 188 4.24 12.03 -9.64
C ALA A 188 4.50 10.79 -8.76
N LEU A 189 4.72 9.61 -9.35
CA LEU A 189 5.07 8.40 -8.61
C LEU A 189 6.37 8.57 -7.82
N LEU A 190 7.42 9.11 -8.42
CA LEU A 190 8.70 9.32 -7.74
C LEU A 190 8.55 10.30 -6.56
N LYS A 191 7.74 11.36 -6.73
CA LYS A 191 7.40 12.28 -5.64
C LYS A 191 6.64 11.57 -4.52
N SER A 192 5.64 10.76 -4.85
CA SER A 192 4.90 9.95 -3.87
C SER A 192 5.79 8.94 -3.14
N ILE A 193 6.75 8.31 -3.83
CA ILE A 193 7.75 7.43 -3.19
C ILE A 193 8.58 8.20 -2.17
N GLY A 194 8.99 9.43 -2.48
CA GLY A 194 9.76 10.28 -1.55
C GLY A 194 8.98 10.72 -0.31
N GLN A 195 7.66 10.57 -0.31
CA GLN A 195 6.77 10.92 0.80
C GLN A 195 6.17 9.69 1.49
N LEU A 196 6.45 8.48 0.99
CA LEU A 196 5.83 7.27 1.51
C LEU A 196 6.34 6.99 2.92
N SER A 197 5.44 7.08 3.90
CA SER A 197 5.67 6.62 5.26
C SER A 197 5.17 5.19 5.39
N ILE A 198 5.98 4.32 6.01
CA ILE A 198 5.71 2.89 6.21
C ILE A 198 5.83 2.55 7.69
#